data_AF-A0A1R4EGX4-F1
#
_entry.id   AF-A0A1R4EGX4-F1
#
_cell.length_a   1.000
_cell.length_b   1.000
_cell.length_c   1.000
_cell.angle_alpha   90.00
_cell.angle_beta   90.00
_cell.angle_gamma   90.00
#
_symmetry.space_group_name_H-M   'P 1'
#
loop_
_entity.id
_entity.type
_entity.pdbx_description
1 polymer ?
#
loop_
_entity_poly.entity_id
_entity_poly.type
_entity_poly.pdbx_seq_one_letter_code
_entity_poly.pdbx_strand_id
1 'polypeptide(L)'
;MKTLKLRIKDKHIKELNRLSGSVNFVWNYVNALCFEHLKRTGKYFSAYDLNQYTKGSGELLRLHSQTLQAINETHAKARKQFKKAKLNWRTNRPDAKRKTLGWIPFKKSAIKYLHSRKTGKKALKSKIKLSLSKGQKLLIDVFDSYNLSLYQINTLEIVQDSRNRWYACITVKDFPKQVSGKGSVGIDLGLKESATTSNGTKLIIKQTQKWANKLAVAQRAKNKKCVKAIHAKIKNTRLDLIHKFTTKLVKDNALIVVGDVKSRSFTTIGLTQQSV
;
A
#
# COMPACT_ATOMS: atom_id res chain seq x y z
N MET A 1 -8.72 0.35 14.57
CA MET A 1 -8.82 -0.27 13.23
C MET A 1 -7.43 -0.69 12.77
N LYS A 2 -7.29 -1.87 12.15
CA LYS A 2 -6.03 -2.37 11.60
C LYS A 2 -6.21 -2.71 10.13
N THR A 3 -5.20 -2.47 9.29
CA THR A 3 -5.20 -2.92 7.90
C THR A 3 -4.42 -4.23 7.76
N LEU A 4 -5.08 -5.27 7.27
CA LEU A 4 -4.51 -6.58 6.95
C LEU A 4 -4.18 -6.62 5.47
N LYS A 5 -2.98 -7.07 5.11
CA LYS A 5 -2.55 -7.17 3.72
C LYS A 5 -2.43 -8.62 3.30
N LEU A 6 -3.36 -9.08 2.46
CA LEU A 6 -3.46 -10.46 2.01
C LEU A 6 -3.13 -10.58 0.53
N ARG A 7 -2.44 -11.64 0.14
CA ARG A 7 -2.07 -11.89 -1.26
C ARG A 7 -3.26 -12.48 -2.02
N ILE A 8 -3.68 -11.84 -3.12
CA ILE A 8 -4.69 -12.38 -4.03
C ILE A 8 -4.05 -13.42 -4.95
N LYS A 9 -4.75 -14.49 -5.33
CA LYS A 9 -4.24 -15.48 -6.30
C LYS A 9 -4.07 -14.91 -7.71
N ASP A 10 -3.10 -15.47 -8.44
CA ASP A 10 -2.70 -14.95 -9.76
C ASP A 10 -3.70 -15.17 -10.89
N LYS A 11 -4.62 -16.13 -10.76
CA LYS A 11 -5.72 -16.31 -11.71
C LYS A 11 -6.57 -15.05 -11.90
N HIS A 12 -6.60 -14.17 -10.90
CA HIS A 12 -7.38 -12.93 -10.92
C HIS A 12 -6.66 -11.74 -11.58
N ILE A 13 -5.39 -11.88 -11.97
CA ILE A 13 -4.58 -10.76 -12.50
C ILE A 13 -5.24 -10.09 -13.71
N LYS A 14 -5.75 -10.88 -14.67
CA LYS A 14 -6.32 -10.35 -15.92
C LYS A 14 -7.53 -9.45 -15.64
N GLU A 15 -8.45 -9.92 -14.79
CA GLU A 15 -9.66 -9.19 -14.43
C GLU A 15 -9.35 -7.93 -13.60
N LEU A 16 -8.44 -8.04 -12.61
CA LEU A 16 -8.03 -6.89 -11.80
C LEU A 16 -7.31 -5.81 -12.61
N ASN A 17 -6.51 -6.20 -13.62
CA ASN A 17 -5.92 -5.24 -14.55
C ASN A 17 -6.99 -4.51 -15.35
N ARG A 18 -8.03 -5.20 -15.84
CA ARG A 18 -9.14 -4.56 -16.57
C ARG A 18 -9.88 -3.55 -15.68
N LEU A 19 -10.28 -3.96 -14.48
CA LEU A 19 -10.98 -3.08 -13.54
C LEU A 19 -10.13 -1.89 -13.10
N SER A 20 -8.83 -2.08 -12.89
CA SER A 20 -7.93 -0.97 -12.58
C SER A 20 -7.78 0.02 -13.75
N GLY A 21 -7.99 -0.42 -15.00
CA GLY A 21 -8.08 0.47 -16.16
C GLY A 21 -9.30 1.39 -16.03
N SER A 22 -10.46 0.83 -15.70
CA SER A 22 -11.68 1.58 -15.43
C SER A 22 -11.51 2.58 -14.28
N VAL A 23 -10.86 2.18 -13.18
CA VAL A 23 -10.57 3.09 -12.05
C VAL A 23 -9.66 4.24 -12.48
N ASN A 24 -8.62 3.96 -13.26
CA ASN A 24 -7.72 4.98 -13.79
C ASN A 24 -8.46 5.95 -14.73
N PHE A 25 -9.42 5.47 -15.51
CA PHE A 25 -10.26 6.29 -16.37
C PHE A 25 -11.07 7.31 -15.56
N VAL A 26 -11.79 6.86 -14.52
CA VAL A 26 -12.55 7.74 -13.62
C VAL A 26 -11.62 8.75 -12.93
N TRP A 27 -10.48 8.29 -12.42
CA TRP A 27 -9.49 9.16 -11.78
C TRP A 27 -9.02 10.27 -12.73
N ASN A 28 -8.69 9.92 -13.97
CA ASN A 28 -8.22 10.89 -14.95
C ASN A 28 -9.33 11.87 -15.33
N TYR A 29 -10.55 11.40 -15.54
CA TYR A 29 -11.71 12.27 -15.80
C TYR A 29 -11.89 13.31 -14.68
N VAL A 30 -11.98 12.85 -13.44
CA VAL A 30 -12.14 13.72 -12.25
C VAL A 30 -10.97 14.69 -12.10
N ASN A 31 -9.75 14.24 -12.39
CA ASN A 31 -8.56 15.09 -12.34
C ASN A 31 -8.57 16.18 -13.40
N ALA A 32 -9.04 15.89 -14.61
CA ALA A 32 -9.22 16.87 -15.67
C ALA A 32 -10.31 17.88 -15.30
N LEU A 33 -11.48 17.37 -14.88
CA LEU A 33 -12.65 18.17 -14.49
C LEU A 33 -12.31 19.14 -13.34
N CYS A 34 -11.65 18.66 -12.28
CA CYS A 34 -11.18 19.51 -11.19
C CYS A 34 -10.26 20.63 -11.66
N PHE A 35 -9.35 20.32 -12.59
CA PHE A 35 -8.37 21.28 -13.07
C PHE A 35 -9.01 22.37 -13.94
N GLU A 36 -9.95 22.00 -14.82
CA GLU A 36 -10.68 22.97 -15.63
C GLU A 36 -11.62 23.84 -14.78
N HIS A 37 -12.29 23.27 -13.78
CA HIS A 37 -13.09 24.06 -12.84
C HIS A 37 -12.23 25.06 -12.06
N LEU A 38 -11.06 24.63 -11.56
CA LEU A 38 -10.12 25.50 -10.85
C LEU A 38 -9.69 26.69 -11.71
N LYS A 39 -9.37 26.47 -12.98
CA LYS A 39 -9.00 27.56 -13.91
C LYS A 39 -10.11 28.58 -14.09
N ARG A 40 -11.37 28.13 -14.12
CA ARG A 40 -12.53 28.99 -14.38
C ARG A 40 -13.00 29.74 -13.14
N THR A 41 -13.00 29.10 -11.97
CA THR A 41 -13.66 29.64 -10.77
C THR A 41 -12.69 29.99 -9.64
N GLY A 42 -11.43 29.55 -9.72
CA GLY A 42 -10.47 29.62 -8.62
C GLY A 42 -10.81 28.67 -7.45
N LYS A 43 -11.89 27.87 -7.55
CA LYS A 43 -12.37 26.98 -6.48
C LYS A 43 -12.10 25.52 -6.82
N TYR A 44 -12.06 24.69 -5.77
CA TYR A 44 -11.89 23.24 -5.91
C TYR A 44 -13.21 22.52 -5.63
N PHE A 45 -13.48 21.47 -6.40
CA PHE A 45 -14.57 20.55 -6.07
C PHE A 45 -14.34 19.82 -4.75
N SER A 46 -15.43 19.62 -4.02
CA SER A 46 -15.52 18.63 -2.94
C SER A 46 -15.72 17.23 -3.51
N ALA A 47 -15.57 16.20 -2.67
CA ALA A 47 -15.90 14.84 -3.07
C ALA A 47 -17.40 14.67 -3.39
N TYR A 48 -18.28 15.46 -2.75
CA TYR A 48 -19.71 15.44 -2.99
C TYR A 48 -20.06 15.97 -4.39
N ASP A 49 -19.45 17.08 -4.79
CA ASP A 49 -19.66 17.66 -6.13
C ASP A 49 -19.23 16.67 -7.23
N LEU A 50 -18.08 16.02 -7.04
CA LEU A 50 -17.56 15.02 -7.97
C LEU A 50 -18.47 13.78 -8.10
N ASN A 51 -19.22 13.43 -7.06
CA ASN A 51 -20.16 12.32 -7.13
C ASN A 51 -21.29 12.59 -8.13
N GLN A 52 -21.69 13.85 -8.32
CA GLN A 52 -22.71 14.22 -9.31
C GLN A 52 -22.21 13.98 -10.74
N TYR A 53 -20.96 14.36 -11.02
CA TYR A 53 -20.35 14.19 -12.35
C TYR A 53 -19.97 12.75 -12.70
N THR A 54 -19.86 11.87 -11.70
CA THR A 54 -19.50 10.46 -11.92
C THR A 54 -20.70 9.53 -11.80
N LYS A 55 -21.90 10.05 -11.49
CA LYS A 55 -23.14 9.27 -11.36
C LYS A 55 -23.44 8.52 -12.66
N GLY A 56 -23.89 7.27 -12.55
CA GLY A 56 -24.22 6.41 -13.70
C GLY A 56 -23.04 5.80 -14.46
N SER A 57 -21.86 6.45 -14.45
CA SER A 57 -20.67 5.97 -15.20
C SER A 57 -20.21 4.56 -14.82
N GLY A 58 -20.55 4.09 -13.63
CA GLY A 58 -20.19 2.76 -13.13
C GLY A 58 -20.76 1.62 -13.96
N GLU A 59 -21.92 1.82 -14.60
CA GLU A 59 -22.53 0.80 -15.46
C GLU A 59 -21.65 0.44 -16.65
N LEU A 60 -21.16 1.46 -17.35
CA LEU A 60 -20.28 1.32 -18.52
C LEU A 60 -18.89 0.82 -18.11
N LEU A 61 -18.41 1.26 -16.94
CA LEU A 61 -17.05 0.98 -16.47
C LEU A 61 -16.93 -0.32 -15.67
N ARG A 62 -18.04 -1.03 -15.45
CA ARG A 62 -18.14 -2.21 -14.57
C ARG A 62 -17.70 -1.93 -13.13
N LEU A 63 -18.00 -0.73 -12.62
CA LEU A 63 -17.67 -0.29 -11.27
C LEU A 63 -18.94 -0.09 -10.44
N HIS A 64 -18.89 -0.50 -9.18
CA HIS A 64 -19.96 -0.21 -8.23
C HIS A 64 -20.02 1.29 -7.91
N SER A 65 -21.21 1.83 -7.64
CA SER A 65 -21.40 3.26 -7.35
C SER A 65 -20.51 3.76 -6.20
N GLN A 66 -20.35 2.95 -5.15
CA GLN A 66 -19.48 3.27 -4.03
C GLN A 66 -17.98 3.22 -4.35
N THR A 67 -17.57 2.45 -5.36
CA THR A 67 -16.18 2.48 -5.84
C THR A 67 -15.90 3.83 -6.49
N LEU A 68 -16.85 4.39 -7.26
CA LEU A 68 -16.74 5.75 -7.81
C LEU A 68 -16.63 6.80 -6.70
N GLN A 69 -17.50 6.72 -5.69
CA GLN A 69 -17.43 7.62 -4.54
C GLN A 69 -16.08 7.53 -3.81
N ALA A 70 -15.56 6.32 -3.61
CA ALA A 70 -14.26 6.13 -2.97
C ALA A 70 -13.11 6.69 -3.82
N ILE A 71 -13.21 6.64 -5.16
CA ILE A 71 -12.25 7.29 -6.07
C ILE A 71 -12.27 8.80 -5.89
N ASN A 72 -13.47 9.41 -5.86
CA ASN A 72 -13.65 10.86 -5.68
C ASN A 72 -13.14 11.34 -4.32
N GLU A 73 -13.47 10.62 -3.24
CA GLU A 73 -12.97 10.89 -1.89
C GLU A 73 -11.45 10.82 -1.81
N THR A 74 -10.86 9.80 -2.43
CA THR A 74 -9.40 9.62 -2.47
C THR A 74 -8.73 10.74 -3.27
N HIS A 75 -9.31 11.13 -4.40
CA HIS A 75 -8.80 12.24 -5.22
C HIS A 75 -8.83 13.56 -4.43
N ALA A 76 -9.98 13.91 -3.87
CA ALA A 76 -10.14 15.14 -3.08
C ALA A 76 -9.18 15.17 -1.87
N LYS A 77 -9.01 14.05 -1.17
CA LYS A 77 -8.07 13.91 -0.06
C LYS A 77 -6.61 14.07 -0.52
N ALA A 78 -6.21 13.37 -1.57
CA ALA A 78 -4.84 13.43 -2.10
C ALA A 78 -4.48 14.84 -2.56
N ARG A 79 -5.41 15.52 -3.24
CA ARG A 79 -5.23 16.92 -3.67
C ARG A 79 -4.92 17.83 -2.49
N LYS A 80 -5.72 17.76 -1.42
CA LYS A 80 -5.51 18.54 -0.18
C LYS A 80 -4.18 18.19 0.48
N GLN A 81 -3.88 16.90 0.64
CA GLN A 81 -2.66 16.42 1.28
C GLN A 81 -1.39 16.90 0.56
N PHE A 82 -1.36 16.82 -0.77
CA PHE A 82 -0.17 17.18 -1.55
C PHE A 82 -0.15 18.65 -1.99
N LYS A 83 -1.18 19.44 -1.67
CA LYS A 83 -1.31 20.85 -2.06
C LYS A 83 -1.06 21.09 -3.55
N LYS A 84 -1.62 20.24 -4.42
CA LYS A 84 -1.46 20.34 -5.88
C LYS A 84 -2.76 20.75 -6.56
N ALA A 85 -2.66 21.65 -7.53
CA ALA A 85 -3.76 22.01 -8.43
C ALA A 85 -4.20 20.82 -9.30
N LYS A 86 -3.24 20.00 -9.75
CA LYS A 86 -3.46 18.81 -10.59
C LYS A 86 -2.65 17.63 -10.08
N LEU A 87 -3.30 16.47 -9.95
CA LEU A 87 -2.63 15.23 -9.56
C LEU A 87 -2.06 14.52 -10.80
N ASN A 88 -1.19 13.53 -10.57
CA ASN A 88 -0.60 12.75 -11.66
C ASN A 88 -1.66 11.92 -12.38
N TRP A 89 -1.56 11.89 -13.71
CA TRP A 89 -2.32 10.98 -14.55
C TRP A 89 -2.00 9.52 -14.22
N ARG A 90 -3.01 8.66 -14.35
CA ARG A 90 -2.87 7.22 -14.12
C ARG A 90 -3.10 6.45 -15.39
N THR A 91 -2.27 5.44 -15.62
CA THR A 91 -2.45 4.49 -16.73
C THR A 91 -1.84 3.15 -16.35
N ASN A 92 -2.49 2.08 -16.76
CA ASN A 92 -1.98 0.71 -16.62
C ASN A 92 -1.65 0.06 -17.98
N ARG A 93 -1.69 0.85 -19.06
CA ARG A 93 -1.31 0.44 -20.42
C ARG A 93 0.12 -0.13 -20.45
N PRO A 94 0.36 -1.29 -21.09
CA PRO A 94 1.69 -1.91 -21.14
C PRO A 94 2.74 -1.08 -21.88
N ASP A 95 2.32 -0.34 -22.90
CA ASP A 95 3.10 0.52 -23.79
C ASP A 95 3.42 1.89 -23.17
N ALA A 96 2.76 2.26 -22.06
CA ALA A 96 2.99 3.56 -21.43
C ALA A 96 4.39 3.67 -20.79
N LYS A 97 5.13 4.74 -21.14
CA LYS A 97 6.44 5.07 -20.55
C LYS A 97 6.44 5.08 -19.02
N ARG A 98 5.35 5.58 -18.41
CA ARG A 98 5.16 5.65 -16.95
C ARG A 98 3.87 4.95 -16.54
N LYS A 99 3.94 3.62 -16.45
CA LYS A 99 2.85 2.80 -15.92
C LYS A 99 2.66 3.02 -14.41
N THR A 100 1.42 3.25 -14.00
CA THR A 100 1.02 3.30 -12.59
C THR A 100 0.65 1.91 -12.05
N LEU A 101 0.90 1.69 -10.76
CA LEU A 101 0.45 0.47 -10.08
C LEU A 101 -1.07 0.47 -9.97
N GLY A 102 -1.66 -0.70 -10.19
CA GLY A 102 -3.09 -0.88 -10.08
C GLY A 102 -3.62 -0.65 -8.66
N TRP A 103 -4.81 -0.06 -8.59
CA TRP A 103 -5.51 0.29 -7.35
C TRP A 103 -7.02 0.27 -7.61
N ILE A 104 -7.79 -0.36 -6.71
CA ILE A 104 -9.25 -0.44 -6.80
C ILE A 104 -9.83 -0.35 -5.38
N PRO A 105 -10.54 0.75 -5.04
CA PRO A 105 -11.14 0.91 -3.72
C PRO A 105 -12.56 0.31 -3.62
N PHE A 106 -12.86 -0.30 -2.50
CA PHE A 106 -14.18 -0.81 -2.14
C PHE A 106 -14.58 -0.35 -0.73
N LYS A 107 -15.79 0.21 -0.61
CA LYS A 107 -16.42 0.53 0.67
C LYS A 107 -17.12 -0.70 1.26
N LYS A 108 -17.47 -0.64 2.54
CA LYS A 108 -18.04 -1.76 3.33
C LYS A 108 -19.15 -2.51 2.61
N SER A 109 -20.17 -1.80 2.09
CA SER A 109 -21.35 -2.48 1.55
C SER A 109 -21.11 -3.11 0.17
N ALA A 110 -19.98 -2.81 -0.49
CA ALA A 110 -19.55 -3.53 -1.69
C ALA A 110 -18.75 -4.81 -1.38
N ILE A 111 -18.53 -5.15 -0.10
CA ILE A 111 -17.68 -6.26 0.32
C ILE A 111 -18.52 -7.29 1.08
N LYS A 112 -18.44 -8.55 0.67
CA LYS A 112 -18.98 -9.68 1.43
C LYS A 112 -17.92 -10.77 1.55
N TYR A 113 -17.51 -11.06 2.78
CA TYR A 113 -16.76 -12.28 3.08
C TYR A 113 -17.69 -13.49 2.89
N LEU A 114 -17.19 -14.55 2.24
CA LEU A 114 -17.97 -15.76 2.01
C LEU A 114 -17.59 -16.87 2.98
N HIS A 115 -16.41 -17.45 2.80
CA HIS A 115 -15.91 -18.53 3.65
C HIS A 115 -14.39 -18.65 3.50
N SER A 116 -13.80 -19.37 4.46
CA SER A 116 -12.41 -19.79 4.43
C SER A 116 -12.36 -21.30 4.22
N ARG A 117 -11.40 -21.76 3.42
CA ARG A 117 -11.13 -23.18 3.18
C ARG A 117 -9.65 -23.46 3.39
N LYS A 118 -9.35 -24.55 4.10
CA LYS A 118 -8.00 -25.10 4.14
C LYS A 118 -7.73 -25.78 2.79
N THR A 119 -6.56 -25.55 2.20
CA THR A 119 -6.11 -26.34 1.04
C THR A 119 -4.88 -27.14 1.42
N GLY A 120 -5.05 -28.45 1.61
CA GLY A 120 -4.01 -29.33 2.13
C GLY A 120 -3.52 -28.88 3.51
N LYS A 121 -2.27 -29.24 3.84
CA LYS A 121 -1.65 -28.99 5.15
C LYS A 121 -1.08 -27.58 5.37
N LYS A 122 -1.06 -26.68 4.36
CA LYS A 122 -0.12 -25.52 4.37
C LYS A 122 -0.70 -24.10 4.32
N ALA A 123 -1.96 -23.88 3.91
CA ALA A 123 -2.49 -22.51 3.88
C ALA A 123 -4.02 -22.42 3.94
N LEU A 124 -4.52 -21.53 4.80
CA LEU A 124 -5.91 -21.07 4.79
C LEU A 124 -6.12 -20.12 3.60
N LYS A 125 -7.27 -20.26 2.93
CA LYS A 125 -7.63 -19.42 1.79
C LYS A 125 -9.03 -18.91 1.99
N SER A 126 -9.22 -17.63 1.73
CA SER A 126 -10.49 -16.95 1.97
C SER A 126 -11.06 -16.43 0.68
N LYS A 127 -12.36 -16.61 0.48
CA LYS A 127 -13.08 -16.11 -0.68
C LYS A 127 -13.84 -14.84 -0.31
N ILE A 128 -13.58 -13.77 -1.05
CA ILE A 128 -14.21 -12.47 -0.85
C ILE A 128 -14.99 -12.13 -2.12
N LYS A 129 -16.26 -11.76 -1.93
CA LYS A 129 -17.14 -11.25 -2.98
C LYS A 129 -17.12 -9.73 -2.95
N LEU A 130 -16.91 -9.14 -4.12
CA LEU A 130 -16.92 -7.70 -4.34
C LEU A 130 -18.02 -7.35 -5.32
N SER A 131 -18.90 -6.43 -4.94
CA SER A 131 -19.97 -5.96 -5.82
C SER A 131 -19.39 -5.07 -6.93
N LEU A 132 -19.85 -5.30 -8.15
CA LEU A 132 -19.61 -4.46 -9.33
C LEU A 132 -20.94 -3.84 -9.78
N SER A 133 -21.00 -3.23 -10.98
CA SER A 133 -22.24 -2.67 -11.52
C SER A 133 -23.25 -3.76 -11.93
N LYS A 134 -24.54 -3.41 -12.01
CA LYS A 134 -25.64 -4.27 -12.48
C LYS A 134 -25.69 -5.67 -11.83
N GLY A 135 -25.43 -5.74 -10.52
CA GLY A 135 -25.46 -7.00 -9.78
C GLY A 135 -24.30 -7.96 -10.07
N GLN A 136 -23.36 -7.61 -10.96
CA GLN A 136 -22.15 -8.39 -11.22
C GLN A 136 -21.30 -8.46 -9.95
N LYS A 137 -20.59 -9.58 -9.80
CA LYS A 137 -19.79 -9.88 -8.60
C LYS A 137 -18.41 -10.35 -9.02
N LEU A 138 -17.38 -9.76 -8.44
CA LEU A 138 -16.00 -10.24 -8.52
C LEU A 138 -15.72 -11.15 -7.32
N LEU A 139 -15.37 -12.41 -7.58
CA LEU A 139 -14.98 -13.37 -6.55
C LEU A 139 -13.46 -13.52 -6.53
N ILE A 140 -12.81 -12.97 -5.50
CA ILE A 140 -11.37 -13.12 -5.32
C ILE A 140 -11.05 -14.19 -4.28
N ASP A 141 -9.94 -14.91 -4.52
CA ASP A 141 -9.35 -15.82 -3.54
C ASP A 141 -8.08 -15.19 -2.99
N VAL A 142 -7.97 -15.09 -1.67
CA VAL A 142 -6.78 -14.62 -0.98
C VAL A 142 -6.10 -15.74 -0.20
N PHE A 143 -4.76 -15.69 -0.12
CA PHE A 143 -4.00 -16.48 0.86
C PHE A 143 -4.18 -15.80 2.21
N ASP A 144 -4.89 -16.45 3.12
CA ASP A 144 -5.32 -15.85 4.38
C ASP A 144 -4.42 -16.31 5.53
N SER A 145 -3.50 -15.45 5.93
CA SER A 145 -2.61 -15.69 7.07
C SER A 145 -3.21 -15.24 8.40
N TYR A 146 -4.34 -14.52 8.39
CA TYR A 146 -4.93 -13.92 9.58
C TYR A 146 -6.18 -14.64 10.06
N ASN A 147 -6.79 -15.46 9.20
CA ASN A 147 -8.13 -16.01 9.36
C ASN A 147 -9.19 -14.90 9.45
N LEU A 148 -9.58 -14.38 8.28
CA LEU A 148 -10.54 -13.29 8.12
C LEU A 148 -11.89 -13.56 8.77
N SER A 149 -12.27 -14.82 9.04
CA SER A 149 -13.52 -15.13 9.74
C SER A 149 -13.57 -14.56 11.16
N LEU A 150 -12.41 -14.26 11.76
CA LEU A 150 -12.29 -13.74 13.12
C LEU A 150 -12.53 -12.23 13.20
N TYR A 151 -12.65 -11.53 12.06
CA TYR A 151 -12.65 -10.06 12.05
C TYR A 151 -13.83 -9.48 11.28
N GLN A 152 -14.32 -8.34 11.77
CA GLN A 152 -15.31 -7.56 11.04
C GLN A 152 -14.62 -6.67 9.99
N ILE A 153 -14.90 -6.96 8.71
CA ILE A 153 -14.37 -6.18 7.59
C ILE A 153 -15.07 -4.81 7.50
N ASN A 154 -14.28 -3.76 7.28
CA ASN A 154 -14.74 -2.38 7.13
C ASN A 154 -14.55 -1.85 5.69
N THR A 155 -13.31 -1.74 5.21
CA THR A 155 -13.01 -1.27 3.84
C THR A 155 -11.97 -2.19 3.21
N LEU A 156 -11.90 -2.18 1.88
CA LEU A 156 -10.96 -3.02 1.13
C LEU A 156 -10.39 -2.23 -0.03
N GLU A 157 -9.07 -2.19 -0.13
CA GLU A 157 -8.36 -1.67 -1.30
C GLU A 157 -7.59 -2.81 -1.95
N ILE A 158 -7.82 -3.04 -3.24
CA ILE A 158 -6.99 -3.95 -4.02
C ILE A 158 -5.83 -3.17 -4.61
N VAL A 159 -4.60 -3.56 -4.29
CA VAL A 159 -3.38 -2.87 -4.72
C VAL A 159 -2.41 -3.80 -5.44
N GLN A 160 -1.76 -3.29 -6.47
CA GLN A 160 -0.75 -4.00 -7.25
C GLN A 160 0.66 -3.68 -6.77
N ASP A 161 1.56 -4.66 -6.76
CA ASP A 161 3.00 -4.45 -6.59
C ASP A 161 3.74 -4.30 -7.93
N SER A 162 5.02 -3.93 -7.88
CA SER A 162 5.86 -3.73 -9.07
C SER A 162 6.10 -5.01 -9.89
N ARG A 163 5.79 -6.18 -9.34
CA ARG A 163 5.87 -7.51 -9.97
C ARG A 163 4.53 -7.96 -10.56
N ASN A 164 3.54 -7.06 -10.62
CA ASN A 164 2.18 -7.33 -11.09
C ASN A 164 1.39 -8.29 -10.19
N ARG A 165 1.78 -8.44 -8.92
CA ARG A 165 1.05 -9.22 -7.92
C ARG A 165 0.03 -8.33 -7.24
N TRP A 166 -1.14 -8.90 -6.94
CA TRP A 166 -2.25 -8.17 -6.34
C TRP A 166 -2.44 -8.54 -4.87
N TYR A 167 -2.81 -7.56 -4.07
CA TYR A 167 -3.03 -7.70 -2.64
C TYR A 167 -4.35 -7.04 -2.26
N ALA A 168 -5.09 -7.68 -1.36
CA ALA A 168 -6.24 -7.08 -0.68
C ALA A 168 -5.75 -6.45 0.62
N CYS A 169 -5.81 -5.13 0.72
CA CYS A 169 -5.59 -4.36 1.94
C CYS A 169 -6.94 -4.13 2.61
N ILE A 170 -7.24 -4.91 3.64
CA ILE A 170 -8.54 -4.98 4.29
C ILE A 170 -8.44 -4.28 5.64
N THR A 171 -9.20 -3.22 5.83
CA THR A 171 -9.34 -2.60 7.16
C THR A 171 -10.36 -3.40 7.96
N VAL A 172 -9.97 -3.84 9.15
CA VAL A 172 -10.83 -4.56 10.09
C VAL A 172 -11.07 -3.73 11.35
N LYS A 173 -12.28 -3.89 11.91
CA LYS A 173 -12.62 -3.38 13.24
C LYS A 173 -12.13 -4.35 14.32
N ASP A 174 -11.99 -3.81 15.53
CA ASP A 174 -11.77 -4.58 16.77
C ASP A 174 -10.60 -5.58 16.71
N PHE A 175 -9.53 -5.19 16.01
CA PHE A 175 -8.31 -5.97 15.99
C PHE A 175 -7.71 -6.04 17.40
N PRO A 176 -7.39 -7.22 17.94
CA PRO A 176 -6.89 -7.37 19.29
C PRO A 176 -5.69 -6.47 19.55
N LYS A 177 -5.76 -5.69 20.64
CA LYS A 177 -4.61 -4.91 21.10
C LYS A 177 -3.56 -5.87 21.64
N GLN A 178 -2.30 -5.67 21.26
CA GLN A 178 -1.21 -6.38 21.91
C GLN A 178 -0.99 -5.76 23.29
N VAL A 179 -0.87 -6.61 24.30
CA VAL A 179 -0.47 -6.20 25.66
C VAL A 179 1.01 -5.84 25.61
N SER A 180 1.36 -4.66 26.13
CA SER A 180 2.74 -4.22 26.26
C SER A 180 3.40 -4.82 27.50
N GLY A 181 4.72 -4.94 27.48
CA GLY A 181 5.50 -5.29 28.66
C GLY A 181 5.54 -4.16 29.69
N LYS A 182 6.36 -4.32 30.74
CA LYS A 182 6.52 -3.32 31.82
C LYS A 182 7.80 -2.48 31.71
N GLY A 183 8.70 -2.81 30.78
CA GLY A 183 10.00 -2.15 30.66
C GLY A 183 9.93 -0.72 30.09
N SER A 184 11.09 -0.05 30.10
CA SER A 184 11.30 1.22 29.42
C SER A 184 12.56 1.14 28.57
N VAL A 185 12.53 1.68 27.36
CA VAL A 185 13.67 1.64 26.45
C VAL A 185 13.80 2.93 25.64
N GLY A 186 15.03 3.43 25.54
CA GLY A 186 15.40 4.50 24.62
C GLY A 186 15.83 3.92 23.26
N ILE A 187 15.48 4.58 22.16
CA ILE A 187 15.91 4.24 20.80
C ILE A 187 16.71 5.42 20.25
N ASP A 188 17.99 5.19 19.98
CA ASP A 188 18.83 6.08 19.20
C ASP A 188 18.83 5.64 17.73
N LEU A 189 18.75 6.60 16.81
CA LEU A 189 18.64 6.35 15.37
C LEU A 189 19.93 6.79 14.68
N GLY A 190 20.65 5.85 14.07
CA GLY A 190 21.98 6.08 13.50
C GLY A 190 22.12 5.72 12.02
N LEU A 191 23.29 6.02 11.46
CA LEU A 191 23.67 5.69 10.08
C LEU A 191 24.36 4.32 9.97
N LYS A 192 25.21 3.97 10.93
CA LYS A 192 25.96 2.70 10.96
C LYS A 192 25.03 1.54 11.31
N GLU A 193 24.33 1.68 12.43
CA GLU A 193 23.17 0.90 12.85
C GLU A 193 21.93 1.77 12.72
N SER A 194 20.89 1.26 12.07
CA SER A 194 19.68 2.04 11.78
C SER A 194 18.90 2.43 13.04
N ALA A 195 18.98 1.60 14.09
CA ALA A 195 18.51 1.94 15.41
C ALA A 195 19.32 1.15 16.47
N THR A 196 19.64 1.77 17.58
CA THR A 196 20.25 1.15 18.75
C THR A 196 19.40 1.45 19.96
N THR A 197 19.07 0.41 20.73
CA THR A 197 18.31 0.57 21.98
C THR A 197 19.24 0.80 23.15
N SER A 198 18.77 1.46 24.21
CA SER A 198 19.49 1.58 25.49
C SER A 198 19.87 0.22 26.09
N ASN A 199 19.13 -0.83 25.72
CA ASN A 199 19.37 -2.21 26.16
C ASN A 199 20.36 -2.95 25.24
N GLY A 200 21.10 -2.24 24.38
CA GLY A 200 22.13 -2.80 23.50
C GLY A 200 21.63 -3.53 22.24
N THR A 201 20.31 -3.73 22.08
CA THR A 201 19.76 -4.33 20.85
C THR A 201 19.91 -3.38 19.68
N LYS A 202 20.43 -3.88 18.54
CA LYS A 202 20.70 -3.10 17.33
C LYS A 202 19.86 -3.57 16.15
N LEU A 203 19.37 -2.62 15.35
CA LEU A 203 18.67 -2.86 14.09
C LEU A 203 19.60 -2.51 12.92
N ILE A 204 20.01 -3.51 12.15
CA ILE A 204 20.88 -3.33 10.99
C ILE A 204 20.09 -3.48 9.69
N ILE A 205 20.02 -2.40 8.89
CA ILE A 205 19.24 -2.35 7.65
C ILE A 205 20.16 -2.18 6.42
N LYS A 206 21.17 -3.04 6.29
CA LYS A 206 22.12 -3.04 5.14
C LYS A 206 21.81 -4.11 4.08
N GLN A 207 20.52 -4.46 3.91
CA GLN A 207 20.12 -5.53 2.98
C GLN A 207 20.47 -5.18 1.54
N THR A 208 20.51 -3.90 1.17
CA THR A 208 20.87 -3.48 -0.19
C THR A 208 22.28 -3.94 -0.59
N GLN A 209 23.26 -3.84 0.32
CA GLN A 209 24.65 -4.23 0.05
C GLN A 209 24.75 -5.73 -0.28
N LYS A 210 24.04 -6.57 0.48
CA LYS A 210 24.00 -8.02 0.26
C LYS A 210 23.50 -8.43 -1.13
N TRP A 211 22.64 -7.62 -1.75
CA TRP A 211 22.06 -7.90 -3.06
C TRP A 211 22.65 -7.05 -4.18
N ALA A 212 23.62 -6.18 -3.90
CA ALA A 212 24.15 -5.20 -4.84
C ALA A 212 24.74 -5.86 -6.10
N ASN A 213 25.63 -6.85 -5.94
CA ASN A 213 26.25 -7.55 -7.08
C ASN A 213 25.20 -8.23 -7.96
N LYS A 214 24.23 -8.94 -7.35
CA LYS A 214 23.14 -9.60 -8.08
C LYS A 214 22.26 -8.59 -8.81
N LEU A 215 21.99 -7.44 -8.18
CA LEU A 215 21.22 -6.36 -8.78
C LEU A 215 21.95 -5.76 -9.99
N ALA A 216 23.25 -5.47 -9.85
CA ALA A 216 24.08 -4.90 -10.91
C ALA A 216 24.17 -5.83 -12.13
N VAL A 217 24.38 -7.14 -11.91
CA VAL A 217 24.37 -8.14 -13.00
C VAL A 217 23.02 -8.16 -13.71
N ALA A 218 21.91 -8.20 -12.96
CA ALA A 218 20.57 -8.20 -13.54
C ALA A 218 20.23 -6.90 -14.30
N GLN A 219 20.75 -5.76 -13.84
CA GLN A 219 20.60 -4.46 -14.51
C GLN A 219 21.39 -4.40 -15.81
N ARG A 220 22.67 -4.83 -15.80
CA ARG A 220 23.51 -4.90 -17.01
C ARG A 220 22.91 -5.83 -18.07
N ALA A 221 22.37 -6.97 -17.64
CA ALA A 221 21.65 -7.90 -18.51
C ALA A 221 20.25 -7.41 -18.95
N LYS A 222 19.83 -6.20 -18.58
CA LYS A 222 18.50 -5.62 -18.86
C LYS A 222 17.32 -6.53 -18.44
N ASN A 223 17.52 -7.44 -17.48
CA ASN A 223 16.51 -8.38 -17.02
C ASN A 223 15.56 -7.74 -16.00
N LYS A 224 14.59 -6.98 -16.52
CA LYS A 224 13.61 -6.22 -15.71
C LYS A 224 12.84 -7.09 -14.70
N LYS A 225 12.57 -8.35 -15.01
CA LYS A 225 11.86 -9.29 -14.12
C LYS A 225 12.72 -9.64 -12.91
N CYS A 226 13.99 -9.99 -13.13
CA CYS A 226 14.94 -10.28 -12.07
C CYS A 226 15.19 -9.05 -11.18
N VAL A 227 15.41 -7.88 -11.79
CA VAL A 227 15.59 -6.61 -11.07
C VAL A 227 14.41 -6.32 -10.13
N LYS A 228 13.17 -6.45 -10.61
CA LYS A 228 11.96 -6.29 -9.78
C LYS A 228 11.87 -7.30 -8.64
N ALA A 229 12.29 -8.54 -8.88
CA ALA A 229 12.29 -9.58 -7.85
C ALA A 229 13.32 -9.28 -6.75
N ILE A 230 14.52 -8.83 -7.12
CA ILE A 230 15.58 -8.44 -6.17
C ILE A 230 15.13 -7.22 -5.34
N HIS A 231 14.61 -6.16 -5.97
CA HIS A 231 14.08 -5.02 -5.22
C HIS A 231 12.96 -5.41 -4.24
N ALA A 232 12.05 -6.30 -4.66
CA ALA A 232 11.01 -6.80 -3.77
C ALA A 232 11.58 -7.62 -2.60
N LYS A 233 12.63 -8.42 -2.83
CA LYS A 233 13.33 -9.17 -1.78
C LYS A 233 13.98 -8.22 -0.78
N ILE A 234 14.75 -7.23 -1.23
CA ILE A 234 15.38 -6.20 -0.37
C ILE A 234 14.32 -5.50 0.47
N LYS A 235 13.25 -5.00 -0.16
CA LYS A 235 12.16 -4.30 0.52
C LYS A 235 11.49 -5.17 1.58
N ASN A 236 11.14 -6.41 1.25
CA ASN A 236 10.45 -7.31 2.17
C ASN A 236 11.35 -7.75 3.32
N THR A 237 12.64 -8.02 3.07
CA THR A 237 13.59 -8.36 4.13
C THR A 237 13.78 -7.18 5.09
N ARG A 238 13.92 -5.96 4.58
CA ARG A 238 13.97 -4.75 5.44
C ARG A 238 12.71 -4.61 6.28
N LEU A 239 11.54 -4.77 5.66
CA LEU A 239 10.26 -4.64 6.36
C LEU A 239 10.08 -5.72 7.45
N ASP A 240 10.49 -6.96 7.19
CA ASP A 240 10.47 -8.06 8.16
C ASP A 240 11.36 -7.76 9.38
N LEU A 241 12.58 -7.26 9.15
CA LEU A 241 13.50 -6.89 10.23
C LEU A 241 12.95 -5.78 11.10
N ILE A 242 12.39 -4.73 10.49
CA ILE A 242 11.72 -3.65 11.21
C ILE A 242 10.56 -4.20 12.03
N HIS A 243 9.69 -5.03 11.43
CA HIS A 243 8.54 -5.60 12.14
C HIS A 243 8.95 -6.46 13.33
N LYS A 244 9.96 -7.33 13.18
CA LYS A 244 10.46 -8.16 14.28
C LYS A 244 11.03 -7.30 15.41
N PHE A 245 11.83 -6.30 15.06
CA PHE A 245 12.40 -5.36 16.01
C PHE A 245 11.33 -4.58 16.77
N THR A 246 10.38 -3.94 16.07
CA THR A 246 9.32 -3.16 16.73
C THR A 246 8.37 -4.04 17.52
N THR A 247 8.07 -5.26 17.06
CA THR A 247 7.20 -6.19 17.79
C THR A 247 7.85 -6.63 19.09
N LYS A 248 9.15 -6.91 19.08
CA LYS A 248 9.90 -7.22 20.31
C LYS A 248 9.85 -6.05 21.29
N LEU A 249 10.12 -4.83 20.80
CA LEU A 249 10.09 -3.63 21.65
C LEU A 249 8.76 -3.42 22.37
N VAL A 250 7.64 -3.54 21.64
CA VAL A 250 6.30 -3.37 22.23
C VAL A 250 5.97 -4.48 23.23
N LYS A 251 6.41 -5.72 22.97
CA LYS A 251 6.20 -6.84 23.91
C LYS A 251 6.96 -6.67 25.22
N ASP A 252 8.14 -6.07 25.17
CA ASP A 252 9.03 -6.01 26.33
C ASP A 252 8.83 -4.72 27.15
N ASN A 253 8.35 -3.64 26.53
CA ASN A 253 8.35 -2.29 27.12
C ASN A 253 6.97 -1.62 27.13
N ALA A 254 6.64 -0.94 28.23
CA ALA A 254 5.52 -0.01 28.37
C ALA A 254 5.86 1.39 27.83
N LEU A 255 7.11 1.84 28.01
CA LEU A 255 7.60 3.14 27.57
C LEU A 255 8.70 2.98 26.53
N ILE A 256 8.52 3.62 25.38
CA ILE A 256 9.53 3.67 24.32
C ILE A 256 9.79 5.14 24.00
N VAL A 257 11.00 5.60 24.30
CA VAL A 257 11.46 6.96 23.99
C VAL A 257 12.30 6.88 22.73
N VAL A 258 12.03 7.72 21.73
CA VAL A 258 12.77 7.77 20.48
C VAL A 258 13.54 9.08 20.42
N GLY A 259 14.86 9.00 20.23
CA GLY A 259 15.72 10.16 20.05
C GLY A 259 15.32 10.97 18.81
N ASP A 260 15.41 12.29 18.91
CA ASP A 260 15.15 13.18 17.79
C ASP A 260 16.27 13.08 16.75
N VAL A 261 15.88 13.08 15.48
CA VAL A 261 16.79 12.98 14.36
C VAL A 261 16.57 14.17 13.45
N LYS A 262 17.44 15.18 13.58
CA LYS A 262 17.48 16.30 12.64
C LYS A 262 18.03 15.80 11.31
N SER A 263 17.15 15.49 10.36
CA SER A 263 17.54 14.97 9.03
C SER A 263 18.57 15.83 8.26
N ARG A 264 18.68 17.14 8.59
CA ARG A 264 19.69 18.05 8.04
C ARG A 264 21.12 17.82 8.57
N SER A 265 21.32 17.27 9.76
CA SER A 265 22.67 17.10 10.33
C SER A 265 23.46 15.95 9.70
N PHE A 266 22.81 15.00 9.00
CA PHE A 266 23.51 13.92 8.30
C PHE A 266 24.13 14.32 6.96
N THR A 267 23.85 15.52 6.45
CA THR A 267 24.41 16.02 5.18
C THR A 267 25.58 17.00 5.39
N THR A 268 25.93 17.30 6.65
CA THR A 268 26.91 18.33 7.02
C THR A 268 28.08 17.77 7.83
N ILE A 269 28.44 16.49 7.64
CA ILE A 269 29.73 16.01 8.13
C ILE A 269 30.69 16.10 6.96
N GLY A 270 31.42 17.22 6.94
CA GLY A 270 32.51 17.45 6.01
C GLY A 270 33.56 16.35 6.11
N LEU A 271 34.17 16.06 4.98
CA LEU A 271 35.46 15.41 4.87
C LEU A 271 36.50 16.26 5.61
N THR A 272 36.64 16.08 6.92
CA THR A 272 37.83 16.53 7.64
C THR A 272 38.65 15.31 7.99
N GLN A 273 39.68 15.09 7.18
CA GLN A 273 40.87 14.34 7.55
C GLN A 273 41.34 14.86 8.92
N GLN A 274 41.41 13.98 9.91
CA GLN A 274 42.26 14.22 11.07
C GLN A 274 43.63 13.68 10.71
N SER A 275 44.52 14.59 10.34
CA SER A 275 45.96 14.41 10.42
C SER A 275 46.41 14.87 11.81
N VAL A 276 46.98 13.90 12.54
CA VAL A 276 47.75 13.96 13.81
C VAL A 276 47.01 14.51 15.02
#